data_AF-A0A561DSM4-F1
#
_entry.id   AF-A0A561DSM4-F1
#
_cell.length_a   1.000
_cell.length_b   1.000
_cell.length_c   1.000
_cell.angle_alpha   90.00
_cell.angle_beta   90.00
_cell.angle_gamma   90.00
#
_symmetry.space_group_name_H-M   'P 1'
#
loop_
_entity.id
_entity.type
_entity.pdbx_description
1 polymer ?
#
loop_
_entity_poly.entity_id
_entity_poly.type
_entity_poly.pdbx_seq_one_letter_code
_entity_poly.pdbx_strand_id
1 'polypeptide(L)' 'MKKLLFDNREYQVTEDIDKVMFKDLSERKIKINFSFSKDPNKNKIAKDGLTIFFTELFMGGL' A
#
# COMPACT_ATOMS: atom_id res chain seq x y z
N MET A 1 -5.24 -19.16 4.99
CA MET A 1 -4.28 -18.22 4.37
C MET A 1 -4.83 -17.80 3.01
N LYS A 2 -5.14 -16.51 2.81
CA LYS A 2 -5.85 -16.03 1.61
C LYS A 2 -4.84 -15.60 0.53
N LYS A 3 -5.19 -15.79 -0.75
CA LYS A 3 -4.39 -15.40 -1.91
C LYS A 3 -5.23 -14.48 -2.82
N LEU A 4 -4.60 -13.48 -3.43
CA LEU A 4 -5.22 -12.56 -4.37
C LEU A 4 -4.38 -12.49 -5.65
N LEU A 5 -5.02 -12.57 -6.81
CA LEU A 5 -4.37 -12.30 -8.09
C LEU A 5 -4.75 -10.89 -8.54
N PHE A 6 -3.75 -10.02 -8.73
CA PHE A 6 -3.94 -8.64 -9.20
C PHE A 6 -2.78 -8.26 -10.11
N ASP A 7 -3.06 -7.68 -11.29
CA ASP A 7 -2.04 -7.27 -12.28
C ASP A 7 -1.02 -8.39 -12.64
N ASN A 8 -1.51 -9.62 -12.85
CA ASN A 8 -0.65 -10.79 -13.08
C ASN A 8 0.45 -10.97 -12.01
N ARG A 9 0.13 -10.62 -10.75
CA ARG A 9 0.94 -10.89 -9.57
C ARG A 9 0.10 -11.64 -8.55
N GLU A 10 0.67 -12.71 -8.00
CA GLU A 10 0.07 -13.45 -6.89
C GLU A 10 0.47 -12.79 -5.57
N TYR A 11 -0.51 -12.49 -4.74
CA TYR A 11 -0.34 -11.88 -3.43
C TYR A 11 -0.76 -12.84 -2.33
N GLN A 12 0.07 -12.94 -1.29
CA GLN A 12 -0.36 -13.45 0.00
C GLN A 12 -1.08 -12.34 0.76
N VAL A 13 -2.31 -12.62 1.20
CA VAL A 13 -3.09 -11.70 2.02
C VAL A 13 -3.05 -12.17 3.46
N THR A 14 -2.51 -11.31 4.33
CA THR A 14 -2.50 -11.49 5.77
C THR A 14 -3.33 -10.39 6.41
N GLU A 15 -4.25 -10.77 7.28
CA GLU A 15 -5.16 -9.86 7.95
C GLU A 15 -4.95 -10.00 9.46
N ASP A 16 -4.70 -8.88 10.13
CA ASP A 16 -4.69 -8.79 11.59
C ASP A 16 -5.86 -7.90 12.07
N ILE A 17 -5.89 -7.57 13.36
CA ILE A 17 -6.98 -6.77 13.92
C ILE A 17 -7.00 -5.33 13.40
N ASP A 18 -5.86 -4.77 13.00
CA ASP A 18 -5.69 -3.34 12.72
C ASP A 18 -5.44 -3.02 11.24
N LYS A 19 -5.03 -4.01 10.44
CA LYS A 19 -4.63 -3.83 9.04
C LYS A 19 -4.78 -5.09 8.20
N VAL A 20 -4.75 -4.87 6.88
CA VAL A 20 -4.66 -5.90 5.85
C VAL A 20 -3.35 -5.69 5.10
N MET A 21 -2.55 -6.75 4.94
CA MET A 21 -1.25 -6.73 4.28
C MET A 21 -1.28 -7.62 3.04
N PHE A 22 -0.68 -7.12 1.97
CA PHE A 22 -0.55 -7.80 0.68
C PHE A 22 0.94 -7.94 0.36
N LYS A 23 1.41 -9.18 0.30
CA LYS A 23 2.80 -9.52 0.01
C LYS A 23 2.92 -10.16 -1.37
N ASP A 24 3.71 -9.55 -2.25
CA ASP A 24 3.93 -10.03 -3.62
C ASP A 24 4.77 -11.31 -3.63
N LEU A 25 4.17 -12.39 -4.10
CA LEU A 25 4.79 -13.70 -4.27
C LEU A 25 5.30 -13.96 -5.70
N SER A 26 5.04 -13.06 -6.65
CA SER A 26 5.42 -13.25 -8.07
C SER A 26 6.92 -13.32 -8.29
N GLU A 27 7.41 -14.07 -9.27
CA GLU A 27 8.86 -14.18 -9.54
C GLU A 27 9.50 -12.93 -10.18
N ARG A 28 8.80 -11.80 -10.19
CA ARG A 28 9.31 -10.55 -10.78
C ARG A 28 10.46 -9.99 -9.97
N LYS A 29 11.42 -9.35 -10.67
CA LYS A 29 12.57 -8.66 -10.07
C LYS A 29 12.15 -7.57 -9.07
N ILE A 30 11.06 -6.85 -9.36
CA ILE A 30 10.51 -5.82 -8.46
C ILE A 30 9.29 -6.39 -7.75
N LYS A 31 9.37 -6.43 -6.42
CA LYS A 31 8.30 -6.83 -5.52
C LYS A 31 7.54 -5.59 -5.04
N ILE A 32 6.21 -5.63 -5.09
CA ILE A 32 5.37 -4.52 -4.64
C ILE A 32 4.54 -5.00 -3.46
N ASN A 33 4.87 -4.59 -2.24
CA ASN A 33 4.06 -4.91 -1.05
C ASN A 33 3.25 -3.68 -0.66
N PHE A 34 2.02 -3.88 -0.17
CA PHE A 34 1.20 -2.79 0.34
C PHE A 34 0.35 -3.25 1.53
N SER A 35 -0.05 -2.29 2.35
CA SER A 35 -0.93 -2.54 3.49
C SER A 35 -1.91 -1.41 3.68
N PHE A 36 -3.12 -1.74 4.12
CA PHE A 36 -4.15 -0.77 4.48
C PHE A 36 -4.49 -0.92 5.95
N SER A 37 -4.60 0.20 6.68
CA SER A 37 -5.17 0.15 8.01
C SER A 37 -6.68 0.00 7.92
N LYS A 38 -7.26 -0.73 8.88
CA LYS A 38 -8.70 -0.80 9.09
C LYS A 38 -9.23 0.46 9.79
N ASP A 39 -8.35 1.29 10.35
CA ASP A 39 -8.68 2.59 10.94
C ASP A 39 -8.83 3.66 9.83
N PRO A 40 -10.05 4.20 9.63
CA PRO A 40 -10.30 5.23 8.62
C PRO A 40 -9.48 6.51 8.84
N ASN A 41 -9.17 6.87 10.10
CA ASN A 41 -8.40 8.07 10.40
C ASN A 41 -6.95 7.94 9.93
N LYS A 42 -6.35 6.77 10.11
CA LYS A 42 -4.99 6.49 9.60
C LYS A 42 -4.94 6.55 8.08
N ASN A 43 -5.99 6.08 7.41
CA ASN A 43 -6.08 6.17 5.94
C ASN A 43 -6.22 7.63 5.47
N LYS A 44 -6.98 8.45 6.20
CA LYS A 44 -7.07 9.89 5.92
C LYS A 44 -5.72 10.58 6.07
N ILE A 45 -5.02 10.37 7.19
CA ILE A 45 -3.70 10.96 7.45
C ILE A 45 -2.69 10.53 6.38
N ALA A 46 -2.67 9.25 5.99
CA ALA A 46 -1.77 8.76 4.95
C ALA A 46 -2.06 9.40 3.59
N LYS A 47 -3.35 9.56 3.23
CA LYS A 47 -3.76 10.25 2.00
C LYS A 47 -3.32 11.71 2.02
N ASP A 48 -3.55 12.41 3.12
CA ASP A 48 -3.20 13.82 3.28
C ASP A 48 -1.67 13.99 3.19
N GLY A 49 -0.90 13.14 3.86
CA GLY A 49 0.56 13.14 3.79
C GLY A 49 1.12 12.84 2.39
N LEU A 50 0.56 11.87 1.66
CA LEU A 50 0.92 11.61 0.26
C LEU A 50 0.62 12.81 -0.63
N THR A 51 -0.52 13.45 -0.42
CA THR A 51 -0.93 14.64 -1.17
C THR A 51 0.06 15.78 -0.94
N ILE A 52 0.43 16.05 0.32
CA ILE A 52 1.42 17.06 0.68
C ILE A 52 2.77 16.74 0.03
N PHE A 53 3.28 15.53 0.19
CA PHE A 53 4.57 15.10 -0.36
C PHE A 53 4.67 15.35 -1.88
N PHE A 54 3.65 14.93 -2.65
CA PHE A 54 3.66 15.16 -4.09
C PHE A 54 3.44 16.62 -4.46
N THR A 55 2.62 17.35 -3.71
CA THR A 55 2.42 18.80 -3.93
C THR A 55 3.74 19.54 -3.77
N GLU A 56 4.50 19.26 -2.70
CA GLU A 56 5.81 19.89 -2.44
C GLU A 56 6.86 19.50 -3.50
N LEU A 57 6.91 18.23 -3.91
CA LEU A 57 7.82 17.77 -4.96
C LEU A 57 7.57 18.44 -6.32
N PHE A 58 6.31 18.65 -6.72
CA PHE A 58 5.97 19.11 -8.06
C PHE A 58 5.70 20.62 -8.16
N MET A 59 5.39 21.29 -7.04
CA MET A 59 5.09 22.73 -7.02
C MET A 59 6.24 23.62 -6.54
N GLY A 60 7.44 23.06 -6.33
CA GLY A 60 8.69 23.85 -6.26
C GLY A 60 9.15 24.18 -4.84
N GLY A 61 9.46 23.14 -4.05
CA GLY A 61 10.02 23.31 -2.70
C GLY A 61 11.30 22.54 -2.38
N LEU A 62 12.01 21.97 -3.37
CA LEU A 62 13.36 21.38 -3.23
C LEU A 62 14.19 21.63 -4.50
#